data_AF-A0AAV4RRT6-F1
#
_entry.id   AF-A0AAV4RRT6-F1
#
_cell.length_a   1.000
_cell.length_b   1.000
_cell.length_c   1.000
_cell.angle_alpha   90.00
_cell.angle_beta   90.00
_cell.angle_gamma   90.00
#
_symmetry.space_group_name_H-M   'P 1'
#
loop_
_entity.id
_entity.type
_entity.pdbx_description
1 polymer ?
#
loop_
_entity_poly.entity_id
_entity_poly.type
_entity_poly.pdbx_seq_one_letter_code
_entity_poly.pdbx_strand_id
1 'polypeptide(L)'
;MLMEDYSAFNVTLVGLLDICHGRKLENERQMLLYLVFEHVDQDLATYLEKCPAPGLSSERIKVRYIFQLLNGLDFLHFNRVLHRDLKPQNILISNQGVVKLADFGLARIYSGQITLTSVVVTLWYRPPEVLLCQSYASAIDVWSSGCILAELYKRDPIFPGENEVDQLSKIFEITGSPKQSEWPKDVSVPWTSFKFYKGVPLHTVVPEICSDGLDLLKRMLCFNPTERISCEAALKHPYFRDVSISTPVTNHNMPTAFKSRPYKV
;
A
#
# COMPACT_ATOMS: atom_id res chain seq x y z
N MET A 1 -1.78 14.81 -31.31
CA MET A 1 -3.05 15.09 -30.61
C MET A 1 -3.31 13.97 -29.62
N LEU A 2 -2.58 13.96 -28.51
CA LEU A 2 -2.63 12.93 -27.44
C LEU A 2 -2.13 13.58 -26.15
N MET A 3 -2.96 14.39 -25.49
CA MET A 3 -2.62 15.00 -24.18
C MET A 3 -3.87 15.49 -23.43
N GLU A 4 -5.01 14.83 -23.59
CA GLU A 4 -6.23 15.16 -22.86
C GLU A 4 -6.68 13.89 -22.12
N ASP A 5 -6.89 13.99 -20.80
CA ASP A 5 -7.30 12.97 -19.80
C ASP A 5 -6.24 12.29 -18.88
N TYR A 6 -5.07 12.89 -18.65
CA TYR A 6 -4.24 12.49 -17.47
C TYR A 6 -4.58 13.27 -16.18
N SER A 7 -5.37 14.34 -16.26
CA SER A 7 -5.69 15.20 -15.11
C SER A 7 -6.56 14.49 -14.06
N ALA A 8 -7.36 13.51 -14.45
CA ALA A 8 -8.27 12.80 -13.54
C ALA A 8 -7.56 11.77 -12.64
N PHE A 9 -6.39 11.27 -13.06
CA PHE A 9 -5.64 10.23 -12.34
C PHE A 9 -4.61 10.79 -11.37
N ASN A 10 -4.28 12.08 -11.48
CA ASN A 10 -3.15 12.69 -10.79
C ASN A 10 -3.51 13.25 -9.39
N VAL A 11 -4.75 13.06 -8.92
CA VAL A 11 -5.16 13.59 -7.61
C VAL A 11 -4.59 12.79 -6.44
N THR A 12 -4.37 11.48 -6.63
CA THR A 12 -3.95 10.57 -5.55
C THR A 12 -2.44 10.42 -5.38
N LEU A 13 -1.63 11.10 -6.19
CA LEU A 13 -0.18 11.14 -6.02
C LEU A 13 0.23 12.53 -5.54
N VAL A 14 1.31 12.60 -4.75
CA VAL A 14 1.95 13.89 -4.45
C VAL A 14 2.58 14.45 -5.72
N GLY A 15 2.16 15.65 -6.10
CA GLY A 15 2.68 16.39 -7.24
C GLY A 15 4.09 16.89 -6.99
N LEU A 16 5.02 16.55 -7.89
CA LEU A 16 6.33 17.19 -8.00
C LEU A 16 6.16 18.53 -8.73
N LEU A 17 6.43 19.63 -8.03
CA LEU A 17 6.28 20.99 -8.54
C LEU A 17 7.54 21.49 -9.24
N ASP A 18 8.72 21.17 -8.70
CA ASP A 18 10.01 21.63 -9.25
C ASP A 18 11.18 20.72 -8.86
N ILE A 19 12.27 20.77 -9.63
CA ILE A 19 13.55 20.15 -9.33
C ILE A 19 14.63 21.22 -9.39
N CYS A 20 15.19 21.57 -8.23
CA CYS A 20 16.27 22.54 -8.14
C CYS A 20 17.62 21.83 -7.90
N HIS A 21 18.73 22.43 -8.31
CA HIS A 21 20.06 21.91 -8.02
C HIS A 21 20.83 22.87 -7.10
N GLY A 22 21.51 22.32 -6.11
CA GLY A 22 22.37 23.06 -5.19
C GLY A 22 23.71 23.46 -5.82
N ARG A 23 24.47 24.29 -5.11
CA ARG A 23 25.85 24.61 -5.50
C ARG A 23 26.70 23.35 -5.41
N LYS A 24 27.50 23.10 -6.45
CA LYS A 24 28.50 22.03 -6.45
C LYS A 24 29.56 22.38 -5.41
N LEU A 25 29.66 21.60 -4.33
CA LEU A 25 30.76 21.76 -3.39
C LEU A 25 32.05 21.41 -4.12
N GLU A 26 33.02 22.32 -4.13
CA GLU A 26 34.19 22.29 -5.03
C GLU A 26 35.06 21.02 -4.91
N ASN A 27 34.81 20.17 -3.91
CA ASN A 27 35.58 18.95 -3.65
C ASN A 27 34.77 17.63 -3.70
N GLU A 28 33.48 17.64 -4.06
CA GLU A 28 32.67 16.42 -4.13
C GLU A 28 32.12 16.18 -5.54
N ARG A 29 32.24 14.94 -6.05
CA ARG A 29 31.59 14.49 -7.30
C ARG A 29 30.06 14.35 -7.16
N GLN A 30 29.46 14.93 -6.13
CA GLN A 30 28.06 14.75 -5.78
C GLN A 30 27.24 15.95 -6.26
N MET A 31 26.08 15.66 -6.84
CA MET A 31 25.09 16.66 -7.26
C MET A 31 24.02 16.74 -6.18
N LEU A 32 23.84 17.92 -5.60
CA LEU A 32 22.75 18.18 -4.66
C LEU A 32 21.49 18.53 -5.45
N LEU A 33 20.42 17.76 -5.26
CA LEU A 33 19.11 18.01 -5.86
C LEU A 33 18.09 18.29 -4.75
N TYR A 34 17.28 19.31 -4.94
CA TYR A 34 16.10 19.62 -4.15
C TYR A 34 14.87 19.26 -4.97
N LEU A 35 14.05 18.35 -4.44
CA LEU A 35 12.77 18.01 -5.03
C LEU A 35 11.68 18.80 -4.31
N VAL A 36 10.98 19.67 -5.02
CA VAL A 36 9.91 20.52 -4.47
C VAL A 36 8.58 19.84 -4.77
N PHE A 37 7.90 19.36 -3.73
CA PHE A 37 6.60 18.71 -3.84
C PHE A 37 5.47 19.62 -3.37
N GLU A 38 4.24 19.32 -3.76
CA GLU A 38 3.07 19.95 -3.16
C GLU A 38 3.03 19.69 -1.65
N HIS A 39 2.57 20.68 -0.90
CA HIS A 39 2.36 20.53 0.53
C HIS A 39 0.99 19.89 0.79
N VAL A 40 0.97 18.86 1.64
CA VAL A 40 -0.26 18.20 2.11
C VAL A 40 -0.28 18.26 3.63
N ASP A 41 -1.44 18.55 4.19
CA ASP A 41 -1.60 19.00 5.57
C ASP A 41 -1.10 18.00 6.63
N GLN A 42 -1.30 16.70 6.40
CA GLN A 42 -1.03 15.68 7.40
C GLN A 42 -0.80 14.29 6.78
N ASP A 43 0.03 13.46 7.41
CA ASP A 43 0.12 12.03 7.10
C ASP A 43 -0.91 11.18 7.87
N LEU A 44 -1.19 9.97 7.38
CA LEU A 44 -2.18 9.07 7.96
C LEU A 44 -1.78 8.58 9.37
N ALA A 45 -0.49 8.44 9.67
CA ALA A 45 -0.04 8.03 11.01
C ALA A 45 -0.44 9.09 12.04
N THR A 46 -0.04 10.34 11.80
CA THR A 46 -0.38 11.49 12.66
C THR A 46 -1.90 11.67 12.75
N TYR A 47 -2.64 11.38 11.66
CA TYR A 47 -4.10 11.46 11.64
C TYR A 47 -4.75 10.40 12.55
N LEU A 48 -4.26 9.16 12.50
CA LEU A 48 -4.75 8.06 13.35
C LEU A 48 -4.44 8.29 14.83
N GLU A 49 -3.25 8.79 15.16
CA GLU A 49 -2.86 9.13 16.54
C GLU A 49 -3.77 10.19 17.17
N LYS A 50 -4.19 11.18 16.38
CA LYS A 50 -5.09 12.27 16.84
C LYS A 50 -6.57 11.91 16.75
N CYS A 51 -6.93 10.74 16.22
CA CYS A 51 -8.31 10.37 15.99
C CYS A 51 -9.01 10.07 17.34
N PRO A 52 -10.00 10.89 17.77
CA PRO A 52 -10.67 10.65 19.04
C PRO A 52 -11.54 9.39 18.98
N ALA A 53 -11.85 8.82 20.14
CA ALA A 53 -12.86 7.77 20.22
C ALA A 53 -14.22 8.28 19.65
N PRO A 54 -14.95 7.47 18.87
CA PRO A 54 -14.79 6.04 18.63
C PRO A 54 -13.97 5.70 17.38
N GLY A 55 -13.11 6.57 16.86
CA GLY A 55 -12.30 6.33 15.65
C GLY A 55 -13.00 6.74 14.35
N LEU A 56 -12.56 6.17 13.23
CA LEU A 56 -13.12 6.45 11.90
C LEU A 56 -14.35 5.59 11.61
N SER A 57 -15.38 6.17 10.98
CA SER A 57 -16.52 5.39 10.52
C SER A 57 -16.12 4.42 9.40
N SER A 58 -16.76 3.26 9.34
CA SER A 58 -16.58 2.26 8.27
C SER A 58 -16.71 2.85 6.86
N GLU A 59 -17.66 3.76 6.66
CA GLU A 59 -17.85 4.44 5.38
C GLU A 59 -16.66 5.33 5.03
N ARG A 60 -16.12 6.07 6.01
CA ARG A 60 -14.96 6.93 5.79
C ARG A 60 -13.71 6.10 5.49
N ILE A 61 -13.48 5.00 6.22
CA ILE A 61 -12.39 4.04 5.93
C ILE A 61 -12.48 3.52 4.50
N LYS A 62 -13.66 3.04 4.12
CA LYS A 62 -13.94 2.48 2.80
C LYS A 62 -13.71 3.49 1.68
N VAL A 63 -14.41 4.62 1.70
CA VAL A 63 -14.48 5.57 0.57
C VAL A 63 -13.29 6.52 0.58
N ARG A 64 -12.98 7.12 1.74
CA ARG A 64 -12.00 8.20 1.81
C ARG A 64 -10.57 7.71 1.87
N TYR A 65 -10.31 6.50 2.36
CA TYR A 65 -8.94 6.03 2.52
C TYR A 65 -8.62 4.88 1.56
N ILE A 66 -9.27 3.74 1.72
CA ILE A 66 -8.85 2.52 1.02
C ILE A 66 -9.20 2.55 -0.47
N PHE A 67 -10.37 3.06 -0.86
CA PHE A 67 -10.70 3.19 -2.28
C PHE A 67 -9.74 4.13 -3.02
N GLN A 68 -9.45 5.31 -2.46
CA GLN A 68 -8.50 6.26 -3.06
C GLN A 68 -7.06 5.70 -3.09
N LEU A 69 -6.62 5.03 -2.01
CA LEU A 69 -5.32 4.36 -1.93
C LEU A 69 -5.17 3.32 -3.06
N LEU A 70 -6.14 2.40 -3.18
CA LEU A 70 -6.10 1.35 -4.21
C LEU A 70 -6.20 1.94 -5.62
N ASN A 71 -6.93 3.04 -5.82
CA ASN A 71 -6.99 3.73 -7.11
C ASN A 71 -5.63 4.32 -7.51
N GLY A 72 -4.95 5.00 -6.58
CA GLY A 72 -3.61 5.52 -6.81
C GLY A 72 -2.58 4.42 -7.09
N LEU A 73 -2.68 3.29 -6.38
CA LEU A 73 -1.81 2.14 -6.62
C LEU A 73 -2.09 1.44 -7.95
N ASP A 74 -3.36 1.29 -8.33
CA ASP A 74 -3.72 0.73 -9.64
C ASP A 74 -3.12 1.56 -10.77
N PHE A 75 -3.16 2.90 -10.65
CA PHE A 75 -2.48 3.79 -11.60
C PHE A 75 -0.97 3.58 -11.64
N LEU A 76 -0.30 3.48 -10.48
CA LEU A 76 1.14 3.21 -10.44
C LEU A 76 1.48 1.87 -11.08
N HIS A 77 0.74 0.82 -10.74
CA HIS A 77 0.94 -0.54 -11.24
C HIS A 77 0.71 -0.62 -12.75
N PHE A 78 -0.32 0.06 -13.27
CA PHE A 78 -0.58 0.20 -14.71
C PHE A 78 0.60 0.84 -15.43
N ASN A 79 1.23 1.85 -14.82
CA ASN A 79 2.44 2.52 -15.34
C ASN A 79 3.75 1.81 -14.97
N ARG A 80 3.69 0.56 -14.48
CA ARG A 80 4.86 -0.26 -14.10
C ARG A 80 5.74 0.37 -13.01
N VAL A 81 5.14 1.19 -12.16
CA VAL A 81 5.76 1.79 -10.98
C VAL A 81 5.28 1.03 -9.74
N LEU A 82 6.22 0.67 -8.86
CA LEU A 82 5.93 0.07 -7.56
C LEU A 82 6.23 1.08 -6.46
N HIS A 83 5.35 1.19 -5.46
CA HIS A 83 5.58 2.11 -4.35
C HIS A 83 6.66 1.59 -3.38
N ARG A 84 6.58 0.30 -2.99
CA ARG A 84 7.56 -0.45 -2.17
C ARG A 84 7.70 -0.04 -0.69
N ASP A 85 7.35 1.18 -0.34
CA ASP A 85 7.40 1.66 1.05
C ASP A 85 6.04 2.20 1.53
N LEU A 86 4.96 1.45 1.28
CA LEU A 86 3.65 1.84 1.79
C LEU A 86 3.58 1.63 3.29
N LYS A 87 3.28 2.73 3.99
CA LYS A 87 3.03 2.83 5.42
C LYS A 87 2.21 4.10 5.69
N PRO A 88 1.51 4.22 6.82
CA PRO A 88 0.70 5.40 7.14
C PRO A 88 1.46 6.74 7.04
N GLN A 89 2.76 6.77 7.33
CA GLN A 89 3.58 7.98 7.20
C GLN A 89 3.75 8.45 5.74
N ASN A 90 3.61 7.55 4.77
CA ASN A 90 3.77 7.82 3.34
C ASN A 90 2.41 8.03 2.64
N ILE A 91 1.32 8.06 3.41
CA ILE A 91 -0.03 8.32 2.91
C ILE A 91 -0.46 9.67 3.47
N LEU A 92 -0.44 10.70 2.63
CA LEU A 92 -0.85 12.04 3.02
C LEU A 92 -2.34 12.23 2.82
N ILE A 93 -2.93 13.11 3.62
CA ILE A 93 -4.36 13.42 3.63
C ILE A 93 -4.49 14.94 3.62
N SER A 94 -5.14 15.47 2.59
CA SER A 94 -5.48 16.89 2.55
C SER A 94 -6.65 17.21 3.48
N ASN A 95 -6.83 18.49 3.83
CA ASN A 95 -8.01 18.96 4.58
C ASN A 95 -9.35 18.65 3.89
N GLN A 96 -9.33 18.39 2.57
CA GLN A 96 -10.51 18.00 1.79
C GLN A 96 -10.77 16.48 1.81
N GLY A 97 -9.90 15.71 2.48
CA GLY A 97 -9.97 14.25 2.58
C GLY A 97 -9.53 13.55 1.30
N VAL A 98 -8.63 14.17 0.52
CA VAL A 98 -7.98 13.53 -0.64
C VAL A 98 -6.73 12.81 -0.15
N VAL A 99 -6.60 11.54 -0.50
CA VAL A 99 -5.41 10.73 -0.21
C VAL A 99 -4.34 11.02 -1.25
N LYS A 100 -3.10 11.25 -0.81
CA LYS A 100 -1.94 11.45 -1.68
C LYS A 100 -0.80 10.51 -1.29
N LEU A 101 -0.40 9.66 -2.22
CA LEU A 101 0.75 8.77 -2.09
C LEU A 101 2.04 9.58 -2.20
N ALA A 102 2.89 9.46 -1.18
CA ALA A 102 4.13 10.19 -1.03
C ALA A 102 5.33 9.24 -0.89
N ASP A 103 6.52 9.83 -0.92
CA ASP A 103 7.79 9.12 -0.71
C ASP A 103 8.01 7.93 -1.67
N PHE A 104 8.18 8.29 -2.94
CA PHE A 104 8.67 7.39 -3.99
C PHE A 104 10.19 7.16 -3.90
N GLY A 105 10.85 7.45 -2.78
CA GLY A 105 12.30 7.35 -2.62
C GLY A 105 12.88 5.96 -2.89
N LEU A 106 12.03 4.92 -2.80
CA LEU A 106 12.36 3.54 -3.17
C LEU A 106 11.64 3.04 -4.44
N ALA A 107 10.80 3.88 -5.05
CA ALA A 107 10.08 3.54 -6.26
C ALA A 107 11.06 3.35 -7.43
N ARG A 108 10.90 2.27 -8.18
CA ARG A 108 11.73 1.97 -9.35
C ARG A 108 10.92 1.36 -10.47
N ILE A 109 11.36 1.66 -11.69
CA ILE A 109 10.90 1.03 -12.92
C ILE A 109 11.47 -0.40 -12.98
N TYR A 110 10.63 -1.38 -13.31
CA TYR A 110 10.94 -2.81 -13.38
C TYR A 110 12.28 -3.11 -14.10
N SER A 111 13.28 -3.65 -13.36
CA SER A 111 14.52 -4.24 -13.94
C SER A 111 15.26 -5.17 -12.94
N GLY A 112 14.91 -6.46 -12.92
CA GLY A 112 15.74 -7.53 -12.30
C GLY A 112 15.75 -7.64 -10.76
N GLN A 113 16.43 -8.70 -10.26
CA GLN A 113 16.59 -9.05 -8.82
C GLN A 113 17.36 -7.98 -8.04
N ILE A 114 16.91 -7.68 -6.81
CA ILE A 114 17.37 -6.53 -6.01
C ILE A 114 17.81 -6.98 -4.61
N THR A 115 18.99 -6.51 -4.17
CA THR A 115 19.52 -6.62 -2.80
C THR A 115 19.14 -5.38 -1.97
N LEU A 116 18.71 -5.58 -0.71
CA LEU A 116 18.28 -4.53 0.23
C LEU A 116 19.44 -4.11 1.16
N THR A 117 19.58 -2.81 1.44
CA THR A 117 20.50 -2.26 2.47
C THR A 117 19.76 -2.01 3.79
N SER A 118 20.34 -2.42 4.92
CA SER A 118 19.79 -2.27 6.26
C SER A 118 20.12 -0.91 6.90
N VAL A 119 19.12 -0.03 6.94
CA VAL A 119 18.94 0.95 8.03
C VAL A 119 17.66 0.53 8.74
N VAL A 120 17.47 0.84 10.02
CA VAL A 120 16.25 0.47 10.76
C VAL A 120 15.03 1.04 10.02
N VAL A 121 14.32 0.18 9.29
CA VAL A 121 13.13 0.51 8.51
C VAL A 121 11.98 -0.29 9.10
N THR A 122 10.83 0.37 9.28
CA THR A 122 9.59 -0.24 9.77
C THR A 122 9.24 -1.48 8.95
N LEU A 123 9.21 -2.66 9.60
CA LEU A 123 8.92 -3.95 8.96
C LEU A 123 7.42 -4.24 8.84
N TRP A 124 6.59 -3.48 9.56
CA TRP A 124 5.21 -3.84 9.89
C TRP A 124 4.27 -3.99 8.68
N TYR A 125 4.63 -3.38 7.56
CA TYR A 125 3.88 -3.39 6.30
C TYR A 125 4.55 -4.24 5.22
N ARG A 126 5.69 -4.88 5.51
CA ARG A 126 6.42 -5.69 4.53
C ARG A 126 5.72 -7.04 4.32
N PRO A 127 5.55 -7.48 3.06
CA PRO A 127 4.97 -8.78 2.76
C PRO A 127 5.96 -9.93 3.01
N PRO A 128 5.45 -11.17 3.14
CA PRO A 128 6.30 -12.34 3.39
C PRO A 128 7.40 -12.53 2.35
N GLU A 129 7.13 -12.31 1.06
CA GLU A 129 8.13 -12.48 0.00
C GLU A 129 9.29 -11.48 0.09
N VAL A 130 9.06 -10.27 0.63
CA VAL A 130 10.14 -9.30 0.85
C VAL A 130 10.97 -9.70 2.07
N LEU A 131 10.32 -10.18 3.13
CA LEU A 131 10.99 -10.67 4.35
C LEU A 131 11.81 -11.95 4.09
N LEU A 132 11.40 -12.75 3.11
CA LEU A 132 12.09 -13.94 2.64
C LEU A 132 13.11 -13.66 1.51
N CYS A 133 13.39 -12.38 1.21
CA CYS A 133 14.33 -11.96 0.16
C CYS A 133 14.04 -12.59 -1.22
N GLN A 134 12.75 -12.81 -1.53
CA GLN A 134 12.31 -13.35 -2.82
C GLN A 134 12.16 -12.24 -3.87
N SER A 135 12.02 -12.66 -5.12
CA SER A 135 11.62 -11.74 -6.19
C SER A 135 10.18 -11.28 -5.97
N TYR A 136 9.93 -10.00 -6.23
CA TYR A 136 8.65 -9.36 -5.94
C TYR A 136 8.17 -8.44 -7.06
N ALA A 137 6.88 -8.11 -7.04
CA ALA A 137 6.20 -7.27 -8.03
C ALA A 137 5.11 -6.40 -7.35
N SER A 138 4.06 -6.01 -8.07
CA SER A 138 2.96 -5.17 -7.59
C SER A 138 2.21 -5.71 -6.37
N ALA A 139 2.20 -7.03 -6.17
CA ALA A 139 1.54 -7.68 -5.04
C ALA A 139 2.03 -7.18 -3.67
N ILE A 140 3.26 -6.64 -3.57
CA ILE A 140 3.79 -6.11 -2.30
C ILE A 140 3.00 -4.91 -1.80
N ASP A 141 2.59 -4.03 -2.70
CA ASP A 141 1.88 -2.80 -2.35
C ASP A 141 0.45 -3.14 -1.88
N VAL A 142 -0.13 -4.21 -2.43
CA VAL A 142 -1.45 -4.72 -1.98
C VAL A 142 -1.37 -5.27 -0.57
N TRP A 143 -0.33 -6.01 -0.23
CA TRP A 143 -0.12 -6.50 1.14
C TRP A 143 -0.02 -5.34 2.13
N SER A 144 0.84 -4.36 1.84
CA SER A 144 1.01 -3.17 2.69
C SER A 144 -0.31 -2.41 2.85
N SER A 145 -1.08 -2.28 1.77
CA SER A 145 -2.43 -1.68 1.80
C SER A 145 -3.42 -2.49 2.66
N GLY A 146 -3.27 -3.82 2.70
CA GLY A 146 -4.06 -4.69 3.58
C GLY A 146 -3.72 -4.45 5.06
N CYS A 147 -2.44 -4.29 5.38
CA CYS A 147 -2.01 -3.88 6.72
C CYS A 147 -2.61 -2.53 7.11
N ILE A 148 -2.57 -1.54 6.21
CA ILE A 148 -3.15 -0.20 6.44
C ILE A 148 -4.68 -0.28 6.60
N LEU A 149 -5.39 -1.09 5.79
CA LEU A 149 -6.83 -1.32 5.96
C LEU A 149 -7.15 -1.86 7.35
N ALA A 150 -6.41 -2.85 7.83
CA ALA A 150 -6.60 -3.38 9.19
C ALA A 150 -6.32 -2.32 10.27
N GLU A 151 -5.25 -1.53 10.09
CA GLU A 151 -4.85 -0.48 11.04
C GLU A 151 -5.83 0.69 11.11
N LEU A 152 -6.48 1.07 10.01
CA LEU A 152 -7.53 2.10 10.03
C LEU A 152 -8.69 1.75 10.96
N TYR A 153 -9.00 0.46 11.10
CA TYR A 153 -10.01 -0.05 12.03
C TYR A 153 -9.44 -0.31 13.43
N LYS A 154 -8.29 -0.99 13.52
CA LYS A 154 -7.65 -1.41 14.77
C LYS A 154 -6.98 -0.26 15.54
N ARG A 155 -6.56 0.80 14.83
CA ARG A 155 -5.78 1.97 15.31
C ARG A 155 -4.39 1.64 15.83
N ASP A 156 -3.92 0.45 15.51
CA ASP A 156 -2.63 -0.07 15.91
C ASP A 156 -2.17 -1.05 14.81
N PRO A 157 -0.88 -1.13 14.47
CA PRO A 157 -0.39 -2.00 13.41
C PRO A 157 -0.84 -3.45 13.61
N ILE A 158 -1.22 -4.10 12.52
CA ILE A 158 -1.66 -5.49 12.58
C ILE A 158 -0.48 -6.46 12.84
N PHE A 159 0.73 -6.12 12.38
CA PHE A 159 1.93 -6.95 12.51
C PHE A 159 3.14 -6.13 13.02
N PRO A 160 3.23 -5.82 14.33
CA PRO A 160 4.34 -5.03 14.87
C PRO A 160 5.54 -5.93 15.22
N GLY A 161 6.26 -6.43 14.21
CA GLY A 161 7.47 -7.24 14.40
C GLY A 161 8.75 -6.41 14.60
N GLU A 162 9.70 -6.98 15.33
CA GLU A 162 10.97 -6.31 15.71
C GLU A 162 12.12 -6.61 14.74
N ASN A 163 12.07 -7.76 14.06
CA ASN A 163 13.03 -8.22 13.05
C ASN A 163 12.31 -9.08 12.00
N GLU A 164 12.97 -9.51 10.92
CA GLU A 164 12.30 -10.22 9.81
C GLU A 164 11.66 -11.55 10.24
N VAL A 165 12.30 -12.30 11.14
CA VAL A 165 11.79 -13.59 11.64
C VAL A 165 10.61 -13.38 12.58
N ASP A 166 10.70 -12.39 13.46
CA ASP A 166 9.58 -12.01 14.33
C ASP A 166 8.40 -11.47 13.51
N GLN A 167 8.65 -10.63 12.51
CA GLN A 167 7.63 -10.12 11.60
C GLN A 167 6.88 -11.26 10.90
N LEU A 168 7.60 -12.26 10.35
CA LEU A 168 6.96 -13.46 9.78
C LEU A 168 6.14 -14.23 10.82
N SER A 169 6.63 -14.34 12.05
CA SER A 169 5.90 -14.99 13.15
C SER A 169 4.59 -14.26 13.47
N LYS A 170 4.60 -12.93 13.58
CA LYS A 170 3.40 -12.10 13.78
C LYS A 170 2.40 -12.25 12.64
N ILE A 171 2.88 -12.36 11.41
CA ILE A 171 2.04 -12.62 10.24
C ILE A 171 1.31 -13.97 10.39
N PHE A 172 2.05 -15.04 10.72
CA PHE A 172 1.46 -16.39 10.84
C PHE A 172 0.56 -16.55 12.06
N GLU A 173 0.80 -15.82 13.16
CA GLU A 173 -0.09 -15.77 14.32
C GLU A 173 -1.53 -15.40 13.93
N ILE A 174 -1.69 -14.49 12.96
CA ILE A 174 -2.99 -14.03 12.51
C ILE A 174 -3.48 -14.78 11.28
N THR A 175 -2.66 -14.88 10.24
CA THR A 175 -3.06 -15.44 8.93
C THR A 175 -3.03 -16.97 8.90
N GLY A 176 -2.33 -17.60 9.84
CA GLY A 176 -2.00 -19.02 9.83
C GLY A 176 -0.69 -19.30 9.10
N SER A 177 -0.05 -20.42 9.42
CA SER A 177 1.15 -20.87 8.71
C SER A 177 0.79 -21.25 7.27
N PRO A 178 1.56 -20.79 6.26
CA PRO A 178 1.41 -21.29 4.90
C PRO A 178 1.71 -22.78 4.86
N LYS A 179 1.15 -23.50 3.88
CA LYS A 179 1.51 -24.90 3.65
C LYS A 179 2.98 -24.98 3.27
N GLN A 180 3.62 -26.10 3.61
CA GLN A 180 5.00 -26.34 3.21
C GLN A 180 5.19 -26.29 1.67
N SER A 181 4.17 -26.67 0.90
CA SER A 181 4.17 -26.59 -0.56
C SER A 181 4.15 -25.17 -1.11
N GLU A 182 3.69 -24.19 -0.33
CA GLU A 182 3.65 -22.77 -0.67
C GLU A 182 4.94 -22.06 -0.26
N TRP A 183 5.79 -22.70 0.56
CA TRP A 183 7.05 -22.13 0.99
C TRP A 183 8.05 -22.09 -0.18
N PRO A 184 8.72 -20.95 -0.42
CA PRO A 184 9.73 -20.87 -1.46
C PRO A 184 10.89 -21.84 -1.19
N LYS A 185 11.44 -22.47 -2.24
CA LYS A 185 12.54 -23.43 -2.09
C LYS A 185 13.90 -22.75 -1.89
N ASP A 186 14.07 -21.55 -2.44
CA ASP A 186 15.35 -20.85 -2.54
C ASP A 186 15.47 -19.73 -1.49
N VAL A 187 15.14 -20.03 -0.23
CA VAL A 187 15.23 -19.08 0.90
C VAL A 187 16.18 -19.60 1.97
N SER A 188 16.84 -18.68 2.67
CA SER A 188 17.78 -19.02 3.76
C SER A 188 17.08 -19.53 5.03
N VAL A 189 15.82 -19.16 5.23
CA VAL A 189 15.03 -19.55 6.41
C VAL A 189 14.09 -20.70 6.04
N PRO A 190 14.28 -21.92 6.58
CA PRO A 190 13.42 -23.05 6.27
C PRO A 190 12.04 -22.91 6.92
N TRP A 191 11.01 -23.50 6.30
CA TRP A 191 9.63 -23.51 6.83
C TRP A 191 9.55 -24.03 8.27
N THR A 192 10.40 -25.00 8.63
CA THR A 192 10.48 -25.61 9.97
C THR A 192 11.05 -24.70 11.05
N SER A 193 11.60 -23.53 10.70
CA SER A 193 12.07 -22.54 11.69
C SER A 193 10.93 -21.87 12.45
N PHE A 194 9.69 -21.99 11.97
CA PHE A 194 8.51 -21.40 12.58
C PHE A 194 7.66 -22.46 13.26
N LYS A 195 7.09 -22.13 14.43
CA LYS A 195 6.03 -22.95 15.02
C LYS A 195 4.80 -22.95 14.09
N PHE A 196 4.02 -24.03 14.12
CA PHE A 196 2.77 -24.05 13.36
C PHE A 196 1.72 -23.16 14.01
N TYR A 197 1.10 -22.29 13.22
CA TYR A 197 0.00 -21.42 13.63
C TYR A 197 -1.26 -21.78 12.85
N LYS A 198 -2.38 -21.96 13.56
CA LYS A 198 -3.69 -22.14 12.92
C LYS A 198 -4.22 -20.83 12.31
N GLY A 199 -3.68 -19.69 12.73
CA GLY A 199 -4.26 -18.37 12.48
C GLY A 199 -5.46 -18.10 13.39
N VAL A 200 -5.93 -16.86 13.38
CA VAL A 200 -7.16 -16.44 14.06
C VAL A 200 -8.20 -15.94 13.05
N PRO A 201 -9.50 -16.06 13.35
CA PRO A 201 -10.52 -15.46 12.49
C PRO A 201 -10.33 -13.94 12.42
N LEU A 202 -10.18 -13.34 11.23
CA LEU A 202 -9.89 -11.91 11.10
C LEU A 202 -10.92 -10.99 11.76
N HIS A 203 -12.18 -11.42 11.89
CA HIS A 203 -13.21 -10.66 12.61
C HIS A 203 -12.89 -10.48 14.10
N THR A 204 -12.04 -11.31 14.71
CA THR A 204 -11.61 -11.12 16.10
C THR A 204 -10.48 -10.09 16.21
N VAL A 205 -9.74 -9.86 15.12
CA VAL A 205 -8.67 -8.86 15.04
C VAL A 205 -9.23 -7.49 14.66
N VAL A 206 -10.21 -7.48 13.76
CA VAL A 206 -10.82 -6.27 13.22
C VAL A 206 -12.35 -6.40 13.31
N PRO A 207 -12.95 -6.26 14.51
CA PRO A 207 -14.37 -6.58 14.73
C PRO A 207 -15.35 -5.59 14.07
N GLU A 208 -14.91 -4.37 13.81
CA GLU A 208 -15.75 -3.30 13.24
C GLU A 208 -15.88 -3.38 11.70
N ILE A 209 -15.06 -4.20 11.03
CA ILE A 209 -15.10 -4.32 9.57
C ILE A 209 -16.23 -5.26 9.14
N CYS A 210 -17.00 -4.83 8.13
CA CYS A 210 -18.10 -5.62 7.58
C CYS A 210 -17.60 -6.89 6.85
N SER A 211 -18.51 -7.85 6.57
CA SER A 211 -18.19 -9.13 5.93
C SER A 211 -17.42 -8.99 4.62
N ASP A 212 -17.84 -8.07 3.74
CA ASP A 212 -17.18 -7.85 2.46
C ASP A 212 -15.78 -7.23 2.65
N GLY A 213 -15.60 -6.44 3.71
CA GLY A 213 -14.30 -5.88 4.06
C GLY A 213 -13.36 -6.93 4.64
N LEU A 214 -13.88 -7.88 5.43
CA LEU A 214 -13.11 -9.05 5.89
C LEU A 214 -12.65 -9.92 4.72
N ASP A 215 -13.52 -10.17 3.73
CA ASP A 215 -13.13 -10.95 2.54
C ASP A 215 -12.05 -10.23 1.73
N LEU A 216 -12.21 -8.91 1.52
CA LEU A 216 -11.19 -8.10 0.85
C LEU A 216 -9.85 -8.15 1.61
N LEU A 217 -9.87 -7.89 2.92
CA LEU A 217 -8.68 -7.92 3.77
C LEU A 217 -7.96 -9.27 3.70
N LYS A 218 -8.72 -10.38 3.75
CA LYS A 218 -8.17 -11.74 3.63
C LYS A 218 -7.49 -11.96 2.28
N ARG A 219 -8.07 -11.47 1.19
CA ARG A 219 -7.49 -11.57 -0.16
C ARG A 219 -6.25 -10.70 -0.35
N MET A 220 -6.16 -9.57 0.35
CA MET A 220 -4.99 -8.69 0.36
C MET A 220 -3.85 -9.27 1.21
N LEU A 221 -4.16 -9.90 2.34
CA LEU A 221 -3.20 -10.55 3.24
C LEU A 221 -2.93 -12.03 2.87
N CYS A 222 -3.00 -12.36 1.58
CA CYS A 222 -2.67 -13.70 1.07
C CYS A 222 -1.15 -13.90 1.05
N PHE A 223 -0.67 -15.02 1.60
CA PHE A 223 0.77 -15.35 1.64
C PHE A 223 1.36 -15.49 0.24
N ASN A 224 0.75 -16.31 -0.62
CA ASN A 224 1.23 -16.51 -1.99
C ASN A 224 0.98 -15.23 -2.82
N PRO A 225 2.02 -14.52 -3.27
CA PRO A 225 1.85 -13.26 -4.00
C PRO A 225 1.16 -13.43 -5.36
N THR A 226 1.16 -14.64 -5.94
CA THR A 226 0.47 -14.93 -7.21
C THR A 226 -1.03 -15.14 -7.06
N GLU A 227 -1.49 -15.49 -5.86
CA GLU A 227 -2.91 -15.64 -5.52
C GLU A 227 -3.48 -14.40 -4.82
N ARG A 228 -2.61 -13.48 -4.40
CA ARG A 228 -2.99 -12.20 -3.79
C ARG A 228 -3.74 -11.34 -4.81
N ILE A 229 -4.84 -10.75 -4.37
CA ILE A 229 -5.67 -9.89 -5.22
C ILE A 229 -4.87 -8.72 -5.79
N SER A 230 -5.11 -8.32 -7.04
CA SER A 230 -4.53 -7.10 -7.61
C SER A 230 -5.32 -5.85 -7.21
N CYS A 231 -4.75 -4.65 -7.35
CA CYS A 231 -5.50 -3.39 -7.15
C CYS A 231 -6.74 -3.32 -8.05
N GLU A 232 -6.59 -3.64 -9.35
CA GLU A 232 -7.69 -3.69 -10.31
C GLU A 232 -8.84 -4.60 -9.84
N ALA A 233 -8.52 -5.81 -9.36
CA ALA A 233 -9.52 -6.75 -8.88
C ALA A 233 -10.11 -6.32 -7.53
N ALA A 234 -9.30 -5.73 -6.65
CA ALA A 234 -9.74 -5.20 -5.36
C ALA A 234 -10.73 -4.05 -5.53
N LEU A 235 -10.51 -3.15 -6.49
CA LEU A 235 -11.43 -2.03 -6.79
C LEU A 235 -12.80 -2.52 -7.31
N LYS A 236 -12.88 -3.72 -7.88
CA LYS A 236 -14.12 -4.37 -8.32
C LYS A 236 -14.78 -5.25 -7.24
N HIS A 237 -14.19 -5.31 -6.04
CA HIS A 237 -14.66 -6.16 -4.96
C HIS A 237 -16.02 -5.69 -4.39
N PRO A 238 -16.91 -6.60 -3.94
CA PRO A 238 -18.20 -6.24 -3.33
C PRO A 238 -18.12 -5.21 -2.20
N TYR A 239 -17.00 -5.14 -1.49
CA TYR A 239 -16.74 -4.13 -0.45
C TYR A 239 -16.94 -2.69 -0.96
N PHE A 240 -16.65 -2.42 -2.24
CA PHE A 240 -16.78 -1.12 -2.89
C PHE A 240 -18.02 -0.97 -3.77
N ARG A 241 -18.96 -1.92 -3.76
CA ARG A 241 -20.14 -1.91 -4.67
C ARG A 241 -20.96 -0.61 -4.59
N ASP A 242 -21.06 -0.03 -3.40
CA ASP A 242 -21.86 1.17 -3.09
C ASP A 242 -21.03 2.45 -3.23
N VAL A 243 -19.75 2.34 -3.63
CA VAL A 243 -18.89 3.49 -3.90
C VAL A 243 -19.15 3.93 -5.33
N SER A 244 -20.06 4.89 -5.50
CA SER A 244 -20.25 5.54 -6.77
C SER A 244 -19.00 6.35 -7.12
N ILE A 245 -18.41 6.15 -8.31
CA ILE A 245 -17.32 6.97 -8.85
C ILE A 245 -17.74 8.46 -8.95
N SER A 246 -19.04 8.73 -8.82
CA SER A 246 -19.68 10.04 -8.74
C SER A 246 -19.87 10.59 -7.32
N THR A 247 -19.08 10.19 -6.32
CA THR A 247 -18.86 11.04 -5.14
C THR A 247 -17.63 11.91 -5.39
N PRO A 248 -17.73 12.97 -6.22
CA PRO A 248 -16.69 13.97 -6.22
C PRO A 248 -16.69 14.55 -4.79
N VAL A 249 -15.50 14.57 -4.17
CA VAL A 249 -15.22 15.70 -3.30
C VAL A 249 -15.42 16.91 -4.21
N THR A 250 -16.53 17.61 -4.01
CA THR A 250 -17.06 18.61 -4.93
C THR A 250 -15.97 19.60 -5.30
N ASN A 251 -15.48 19.51 -6.53
CA ASN A 251 -15.18 20.65 -7.36
C ASN A 251 -15.25 20.24 -8.84
N HIS A 252 -15.88 21.12 -9.60
CA HIS A 252 -16.21 20.96 -11.01
C HIS A 252 -14.98 20.54 -11.85
N ASN A 253 -15.23 19.60 -12.78
CA ASN A 253 -14.34 19.01 -13.79
C ASN A 253 -13.59 17.72 -13.39
N MET A 254 -14.30 16.59 -13.43
CA MET A 254 -13.70 15.24 -13.51
C MET A 254 -14.48 14.39 -14.53
N PRO A 255 -13.85 13.81 -15.56
CA PRO A 255 -14.47 12.84 -16.44
C PRO A 255 -14.69 11.49 -15.72
N THR A 256 -15.81 10.85 -16.05
CA THR A 256 -16.23 9.52 -15.60
C THR A 256 -15.25 8.41 -15.93
N ALA A 257 -15.28 7.35 -15.12
CA ALA A 257 -14.55 6.07 -15.24
C ALA A 257 -14.24 5.60 -16.67
N PHE A 258 -13.00 5.15 -16.89
CA PHE A 258 -12.54 4.63 -18.18
C PHE A 258 -13.29 3.38 -18.63
N LYS A 259 -13.75 3.41 -19.88
CA LYS A 259 -14.12 2.21 -20.64
C LYS A 259 -12.87 1.36 -20.84
N SER A 260 -12.93 0.11 -20.39
CA SER A 260 -11.91 -0.91 -20.61
C SER A 260 -11.55 -1.02 -22.09
N ARG A 261 -10.25 -1.02 -22.40
CA ARG A 261 -9.72 -1.47 -23.69
C ARG A 261 -8.84 -2.69 -23.46
N PRO A 262 -8.94 -3.74 -24.30
CA PRO A 262 -8.22 -4.97 -24.08
C PRO A 262 -6.72 -4.79 -24.33
N TYR A 263 -5.93 -5.47 -23.50
CA TYR A 263 -4.48 -5.55 -23.55
C TYR A 263 -4.00 -6.06 -24.91
N LYS A 264 -2.98 -5.42 -25.49
CA LYS A 264 -2.12 -6.06 -26.50
C LYS A 264 -0.88 -6.57 -25.78
N VAL A 265 -0.65 -7.87 -25.98
CA VAL A 265 0.49 -8.69 -25.52
C VAL A 265 1.81 -8.04 -25.88
#